data_AF-A0A9E0Z9U6-F1
#
_entry.id   AF-A0A9E0Z9U6-F1
#
_cell.length_a   1.000
_cell.length_b   1.000
_cell.length_c   1.000
_cell.angle_alpha   90.00
_cell.angle_beta   90.00
_cell.angle_gamma   90.00
#
_symmetry.space_group_name_H-M   'P 1'
#
loop_
_entity.id
_entity.type
_entity.pdbx_description
1 polymer ?
#
loop_
_entity_poly.entity_id
_entity_poly.type
_entity_poly.pdbx_seq_one_letter_code
_entity_poly.pdbx_strand_id
1 'polypeptide(L)'
;MRGKHRVVVSTKRLKYDFEIRRNLTIIRGDSATGKTTLVDMIQEYVNNPTGSPVDLICDKKCYVLEGALWKGQPTLPYSVEEIYGIRSSGKYGTLKQSYHEFYRIYGTLTYEKDVKPELVITEDSNSGYQFFDHVCRENHLQCETMNGKSNVFHYLREHKNEKILVIADGAAFGSEIDRVLRLIEGCENVALYLPESFEWLILSAGILKNNYVAEILDAPYDYVDSKKFFSWERFFTTVLIDETKDTYLAYMKKKLNPIYLQDVIKEAILQKIEKISLTWKK
;
A
#
# COMPACT_ATOMS: atom_id res chain seq x y z
N MET A 1 13.77 4.59 -9.85
CA MET A 1 13.85 5.61 -8.80
C MET A 1 14.18 4.88 -7.52
N ARG A 2 15.16 5.43 -6.78
CA ARG A 2 15.63 4.90 -5.50
C ARG A 2 15.82 6.11 -4.60
N GLY A 3 15.42 5.97 -3.35
CA GLY A 3 15.42 7.01 -2.35
C GLY A 3 14.12 7.82 -2.33
N LYS A 4 14.17 8.87 -1.53
CA LYS A 4 13.07 9.75 -1.22
C LYS A 4 13.28 11.10 -1.90
N HIS A 5 12.26 11.57 -2.59
CA HIS A 5 12.33 12.79 -3.42
C HIS A 5 11.31 13.80 -2.94
N ARG A 6 11.78 14.92 -2.38
CA ARG A 6 10.91 16.03 -1.98
C ARG A 6 10.63 16.91 -3.20
N VAL A 7 9.36 17.14 -3.47
CA VAL A 7 8.86 18.00 -4.55
C VAL A 7 8.19 19.20 -3.91
N VAL A 8 8.72 20.39 -4.20
CA VAL A 8 8.13 21.67 -3.80
C VAL A 8 7.75 22.44 -5.05
N VAL A 9 6.47 22.76 -5.19
CA VAL A 9 5.94 23.56 -6.29
C VAL A 9 5.29 24.81 -5.69
N SER A 10 5.80 25.99 -6.00
CA SER A 10 5.32 27.22 -5.39
C SER A 10 5.18 28.38 -6.35
N THR A 11 4.22 29.24 -6.07
CA THR A 11 4.13 30.61 -6.59
C THR A 11 4.10 31.59 -5.42
N LYS A 12 4.01 32.90 -5.69
CA LYS A 12 3.78 33.93 -4.66
C LYS A 12 2.54 33.67 -3.79
N ARG A 13 1.56 32.90 -4.27
CA ARG A 13 0.26 32.70 -3.59
C ARG A 13 0.01 31.26 -3.15
N LEU A 14 0.65 30.28 -3.77
CA LEU A 14 0.39 28.86 -3.52
C LEU A 14 1.69 28.10 -3.24
N LYS A 15 1.62 27.09 -2.38
CA LYS A 15 2.70 26.12 -2.16
C LYS A 15 2.14 24.71 -2.07
N TYR A 16 2.78 23.79 -2.78
CA TYR A 16 2.67 22.35 -2.61
C TYR A 16 4.02 21.84 -2.14
N ASP A 17 4.04 21.02 -1.11
CA ASP A 17 5.25 20.47 -0.51
C ASP A 17 4.96 19.02 -0.10
N PHE A 18 5.56 18.08 -0.82
CA PHE A 18 5.30 16.66 -0.62
C PHE A 18 6.51 15.81 -0.96
N GLU A 19 6.48 14.55 -0.56
CA GLU A 19 7.57 13.62 -0.75
C GLU A 19 7.07 12.38 -1.49
N ILE A 20 7.81 11.98 -2.52
CA ILE A 20 7.57 10.76 -3.28
C ILE A 20 8.63 9.73 -2.89
N ARG A 21 8.19 8.49 -2.63
CA ARG A 21 9.07 7.38 -2.22
C ARG A 21 8.94 6.14 -3.11
N ARG A 22 7.94 6.11 -4.00
CA ARG A 22 7.66 4.98 -4.90
C ARG A 22 7.52 5.41 -6.35
N ASN A 23 7.53 4.42 -7.23
CA ASN A 23 7.44 4.62 -8.67
C ASN A 23 6.09 5.22 -9.12
N LEU A 24 5.02 4.93 -8.36
CA LEU A 24 3.67 5.40 -8.63
C LEU A 24 3.12 6.04 -7.37
N THR A 25 2.65 7.28 -7.49
CA THR A 25 1.94 8.03 -6.46
C THR A 25 0.67 8.58 -7.08
N ILE A 26 -0.47 8.33 -6.44
CA ILE A 26 -1.79 8.67 -6.95
C ILE A 26 -2.36 9.82 -6.12
N ILE A 27 -2.79 10.87 -6.79
CA ILE A 27 -3.45 12.01 -6.15
C ILE A 27 -4.94 11.98 -6.49
N ARG A 28 -5.80 11.95 -5.48
CA ARG A 28 -7.26 11.96 -5.58
C ARG A 28 -7.88 13.06 -4.73
N GLY A 29 -9.19 13.23 -4.86
CA GLY A 29 -9.98 14.17 -4.08
C GLY A 29 -11.10 14.78 -4.93
N ASP A 30 -11.97 15.54 -4.29
CA ASP A 30 -13.09 16.19 -4.96
C ASP A 30 -12.65 17.31 -5.89
N SER A 31 -13.60 17.86 -6.65
CA SER A 31 -13.37 19.02 -7.49
C SER A 31 -12.85 20.20 -6.65
N ALA A 32 -12.05 21.09 -7.26
CA ALA A 32 -11.49 22.29 -6.64
C ALA A 32 -10.53 22.09 -5.43
N THR A 33 -9.97 20.89 -5.25
CA THR A 33 -8.96 20.60 -4.20
C THR A 33 -7.52 21.01 -4.55
N GLY A 34 -7.29 21.61 -5.72
CA GLY A 34 -5.95 22.06 -6.15
C GLY A 34 -5.15 21.06 -7.00
N LYS A 35 -5.71 19.89 -7.33
CA LYS A 35 -5.03 18.88 -8.19
C LYS A 35 -4.66 19.42 -9.57
N THR A 36 -5.63 19.99 -10.29
CA THR A 36 -5.39 20.57 -11.62
C THR A 36 -4.39 21.71 -11.52
N THR A 37 -4.52 22.57 -10.50
CA THR A 37 -3.58 23.67 -10.26
C THR A 37 -2.15 23.19 -10.04
N LEU A 38 -1.93 22.10 -9.30
CA LEU A 38 -0.61 21.50 -9.15
C LEU A 38 -0.05 21.03 -10.50
N VAL A 39 -0.86 20.32 -11.29
CA VAL A 39 -0.48 19.83 -12.62
C VAL A 39 -0.12 20.99 -13.55
N ASP A 40 -0.97 22.00 -13.62
CA ASP A 40 -0.77 23.20 -14.44
C ASP A 40 0.53 23.92 -14.04
N MET A 41 0.79 24.07 -12.73
CA MET A 41 2.01 24.72 -12.23
C MET A 41 3.28 23.95 -12.64
N ILE A 42 3.28 22.62 -12.55
CA ILE A 42 4.42 21.81 -12.99
C ILE A 42 4.59 21.92 -14.51
N GLN A 43 3.50 21.84 -15.27
CA GLN A 43 3.52 21.93 -16.74
C GLN A 43 4.04 23.29 -17.22
N GLU A 44 3.61 24.38 -16.57
CA GLU A 44 4.07 25.74 -16.85
C GLU A 44 5.58 25.89 -16.63
N TYR A 45 6.08 25.39 -15.49
CA TYR A 45 7.52 25.39 -15.22
C TYR A 45 8.30 24.56 -16.24
N VAL A 46 7.82 23.37 -16.59
CA VAL A 46 8.49 22.48 -17.56
C VAL A 46 8.56 23.10 -18.95
N ASN A 47 7.51 23.80 -19.38
CA ASN A 47 7.45 24.45 -20.69
C ASN A 47 8.26 25.75 -20.75
N ASN A 48 8.40 26.47 -19.64
CA ASN A 48 9.14 27.73 -19.58
C ASN A 48 9.89 27.94 -18.25
N PRO A 49 10.99 27.22 -18.01
CA PRO A 49 11.68 27.23 -16.71
C PRO A 49 12.22 28.61 -16.28
N THR A 50 12.56 29.48 -17.24
CA THR A 50 13.18 30.79 -16.97
C THR A 50 12.18 31.95 -16.95
N GLY A 51 10.96 31.75 -17.43
CA GLY A 51 9.93 32.80 -17.52
C GLY A 51 8.65 32.51 -16.73
N SER A 52 8.54 31.33 -16.12
CA SER A 52 7.40 30.98 -15.28
C SER A 52 7.45 31.69 -13.91
N PRO A 53 6.31 32.14 -13.36
CA PRO A 53 6.20 32.59 -11.97
C PRO A 53 6.18 31.43 -10.95
N VAL A 54 6.39 30.19 -11.41
CA VAL A 54 6.44 28.98 -10.60
C VAL A 54 7.89 28.63 -10.27
N ASP A 55 8.16 28.37 -9.00
CA ASP A 55 9.38 27.75 -8.53
C ASP A 55 9.13 26.25 -8.32
N LEU A 56 9.93 25.40 -8.97
CA LEU A 56 9.91 23.95 -8.78
C LEU A 56 11.25 23.46 -8.23
N ILE A 57 11.23 22.88 -7.04
CA ILE A 57 12.40 22.30 -6.36
C ILE A 57 12.20 20.79 -6.25
N CYS A 58 13.09 20.04 -6.89
CA CYS A 58 13.19 18.59 -6.80
C CYS A 58 14.60 18.16 -7.20
N ASP A 59 15.14 17.09 -6.62
CA ASP A 59 16.42 16.52 -7.02
C ASP A 59 16.34 15.74 -8.35
N LYS A 60 15.12 15.50 -8.84
CA LYS A 60 14.81 14.86 -10.13
C LYS A 60 14.01 15.81 -11.03
N LYS A 61 14.15 15.61 -12.34
CA LYS A 61 13.31 16.31 -13.33
C LYS A 61 11.87 15.83 -13.20
N CYS A 62 10.94 16.76 -13.01
CA CYS A 62 9.51 16.47 -13.02
C CYS A 62 8.94 16.72 -14.42
N TYR A 63 7.98 15.90 -14.82
CA TYR A 63 7.22 16.04 -16.05
C TYR A 63 5.76 15.74 -15.76
N VAL A 64 4.86 16.39 -16.49
CA VAL A 64 3.43 16.08 -16.48
C VAL A 64 3.14 15.17 -17.67
N LEU A 65 2.32 14.15 -17.44
CA LEU A 65 1.79 13.28 -18.48
C LEU A 65 0.27 13.50 -18.55
N GLU A 66 -0.20 14.05 -19.67
CA GLU A 66 -1.62 14.29 -19.94
C GLU A 66 -2.21 13.26 -20.92
N GLY A 67 -3.53 13.08 -20.90
CA GLY A 67 -4.27 12.27 -21.89
C GLY A 67 -5.06 11.10 -21.30
N ALA A 68 -5.71 10.30 -22.15
CA ALA A 68 -6.56 9.18 -21.73
C ALA A 68 -5.79 7.91 -21.27
N LEU A 69 -4.46 7.91 -21.39
CA LEU A 69 -3.60 6.74 -21.15
C LEU A 69 -3.63 6.24 -19.69
N TRP A 70 -3.88 7.10 -18.71
CA TRP A 70 -3.98 6.72 -17.29
C TRP A 70 -5.35 6.17 -16.89
N LYS A 71 -6.43 6.61 -17.55
CA LYS A 71 -7.80 6.12 -17.26
C LYS A 71 -8.05 4.69 -17.76
N GLY A 72 -7.21 4.20 -18.67
CA GLY A 72 -7.33 2.88 -19.30
C GLY A 72 -6.42 1.78 -18.76
N GLN A 73 -5.65 2.02 -17.69
CA GLN A 73 -4.76 1.00 -17.10
C GLN A 73 -5.26 0.53 -15.72
N PRO A 74 -6.34 -0.28 -15.65
CA PRO A 74 -6.75 -0.97 -14.42
C PRO A 74 -5.70 -2.00 -13.94
N THR A 75 -4.56 -2.13 -14.64
CA THR A 75 -3.55 -3.16 -14.42
C THR A 75 -2.29 -2.68 -13.71
N LEU A 76 -2.12 -1.37 -13.45
CA LEU A 76 -0.94 -0.89 -12.71
C LEU A 76 -1.12 -1.21 -11.22
N PRO A 77 -0.32 -2.12 -10.64
CA PRO A 77 -0.29 -2.31 -9.20
C PRO A 77 0.40 -1.11 -8.56
N TYR A 78 -0.35 -0.35 -7.77
CA TYR A 78 0.19 0.70 -6.92
C TYR A 78 -0.23 0.44 -5.47
N SER A 79 0.60 0.92 -4.55
CA SER A 79 0.35 0.72 -3.13
C SER A 79 -0.84 1.54 -2.66
N VAL A 80 -1.66 0.97 -1.79
CA VAL A 80 -2.73 1.70 -1.09
C VAL A 80 -2.19 2.86 -0.25
N GLU A 81 -0.93 2.77 0.21
CA GLU A 81 -0.26 3.84 0.93
C GLU A 81 0.17 5.01 0.04
N GLU A 82 0.19 4.82 -1.27
CA GLU A 82 0.60 5.82 -2.25
C GLU A 82 -0.58 6.59 -2.85
N ILE A 83 -1.74 6.56 -2.18
CA ILE A 83 -2.94 7.26 -2.61
C ILE A 83 -3.23 8.41 -1.66
N TYR A 84 -3.10 9.62 -2.17
CA TYR A 84 -3.14 10.86 -1.39
C TYR A 84 -4.26 11.78 -1.82
N GLY A 85 -4.82 12.52 -0.86
CA GLY A 85 -5.68 13.65 -1.04
C GLY A 85 -4.90 14.95 -0.89
N ILE A 86 -5.37 16.02 -1.52
CA ILE A 86 -4.85 17.37 -1.28
C ILE A 86 -5.84 18.11 -0.39
N ARG A 87 -5.33 18.74 0.67
CA ARG A 87 -6.10 19.72 1.45
C ARG A 87 -5.27 20.97 1.67
N SER A 88 -5.95 22.12 1.77
CA SER A 88 -5.30 23.37 2.13
C SER A 88 -5.04 23.41 3.64
N SER A 89 -3.80 23.68 4.04
CA SER A 89 -3.40 23.95 5.41
C SER A 89 -3.06 25.43 5.55
N GLY A 90 -3.92 26.22 6.21
CA GLY A 90 -3.68 27.66 6.41
C GLY A 90 -4.94 28.50 6.59
N LYS A 91 -4.80 29.64 7.30
CA LYS A 91 -5.91 30.56 7.61
C LYS A 91 -6.29 31.42 6.39
N TYR A 92 -7.57 31.42 6.03
CA TYR A 92 -8.21 32.49 5.26
C TYR A 92 -7.99 33.84 5.98
N GLY A 93 -7.48 34.86 5.26
CA GLY A 93 -7.57 36.25 5.71
C GLY A 93 -6.29 37.11 5.69
N THR A 94 -5.14 36.63 5.23
CA THR A 94 -3.97 37.51 4.98
C THR A 94 -3.29 37.16 3.65
N LEU A 95 -2.56 38.12 3.05
CA LEU A 95 -1.77 38.00 1.80
C LEU A 95 -0.61 36.98 1.87
N LYS A 96 -0.72 35.92 2.68
CA LYS A 96 0.26 34.86 2.84
C LYS A 96 -0.04 33.72 1.88
N GLN A 97 1.02 33.04 1.46
CA GLN A 97 0.98 31.85 0.61
C GLN A 97 0.05 30.78 1.23
N SER A 98 -0.90 30.27 0.45
CA SER A 98 -1.74 29.14 0.85
C SER A 98 -0.95 27.84 0.70
N TYR A 99 -0.80 27.10 1.79
CA TYR A 99 -0.10 25.82 1.80
C TYR A 99 -1.07 24.69 1.52
N HIS A 100 -0.62 23.71 0.75
CA HIS A 100 -1.33 22.49 0.47
C HIS A 100 -0.51 21.33 0.97
N GLU A 101 -1.17 20.46 1.72
CA GLU A 101 -0.58 19.24 2.25
C GLU A 101 -1.27 18.02 1.69
N PHE A 102 -0.48 16.96 1.57
CA PHE A 102 -0.92 15.66 1.11
C PHE A 102 -1.27 14.82 2.33
N TYR A 103 -2.43 14.19 2.31
CA TYR A 103 -2.85 13.24 3.34
C TYR A 103 -3.17 11.90 2.68
N ARG A 104 -2.81 10.80 3.32
CA ARG A 104 -3.16 9.46 2.82
C ARG A 104 -4.68 9.28 2.90
N ILE A 105 -5.30 8.87 1.80
CA ILE A 105 -6.74 8.57 1.77
C ILE A 105 -7.00 7.17 2.34
N TYR A 106 -6.07 6.25 2.12
CA TYR A 106 -6.16 4.85 2.54
C TYR A 106 -4.94 4.45 3.37
N GLY A 107 -5.07 3.38 4.17
CA GLY A 107 -3.98 2.81 4.98
C GLY A 107 -4.11 3.05 6.48
N THR A 108 -4.57 4.21 6.96
CA THR A 108 -4.76 4.44 8.41
C THR A 108 -6.13 3.98 8.93
N LEU A 109 -7.17 4.09 8.11
CA LEU A 109 -8.57 3.84 8.47
C LEU A 109 -9.02 2.38 8.25
N THR A 110 -8.21 1.55 7.58
CA THR A 110 -8.56 0.17 7.26
C THR A 110 -8.53 -0.79 8.45
N TYR A 111 -8.08 -0.32 9.62
CA TYR A 111 -7.82 -1.16 10.79
C TYR A 111 -8.67 -0.81 12.02
N GLU A 112 -9.72 -0.01 11.90
CA GLU A 112 -10.36 0.60 13.08
C GLU A 112 -11.44 -0.26 13.77
N LYS A 113 -11.72 -1.47 13.28
CA LYS A 113 -12.71 -2.34 13.91
C LYS A 113 -12.06 -3.66 14.34
N ASP A 114 -12.14 -3.98 15.63
CA ASP A 114 -11.95 -5.33 16.12
C ASP A 114 -13.03 -6.22 15.48
N VAL A 115 -12.70 -6.86 14.37
CA VAL A 115 -13.62 -7.73 13.65
C VAL A 115 -13.33 -9.18 13.98
N LYS A 116 -14.38 -9.91 14.34
CA LYS A 116 -14.40 -11.38 14.39
C LYS A 116 -15.05 -11.88 13.10
N PRO A 117 -14.26 -12.12 12.02
CA PRO A 117 -14.81 -12.67 10.79
C PRO A 117 -15.42 -14.06 11.00
N GLU A 118 -16.35 -14.42 10.13
CA GLU A 118 -16.81 -15.81 9.94
C GLU A 118 -16.05 -16.47 8.78
N LEU A 119 -15.52 -15.65 7.87
CA LEU A 119 -14.78 -16.05 6.68
C LEU A 119 -13.57 -15.14 6.46
N VAL A 120 -12.43 -15.74 6.12
CA VAL A 120 -11.25 -15.02 5.63
C VAL A 120 -11.12 -15.25 4.13
N ILE A 121 -10.90 -14.19 3.36
CA ILE A 121 -10.55 -14.32 1.94
C ILE A 121 -9.18 -13.71 1.69
N THR A 122 -8.36 -14.40 0.90
CA THR A 122 -7.02 -13.94 0.50
C THR A 122 -6.98 -13.62 -0.98
N GLU A 123 -6.25 -12.58 -1.36
CA GLU A 123 -5.97 -12.29 -2.78
C GLU A 123 -5.00 -13.31 -3.39
N ASP A 124 -3.95 -13.63 -2.65
CA ASP A 124 -2.89 -14.56 -3.06
C ASP A 124 -3.42 -16.00 -3.10
N SER A 125 -2.78 -16.81 -3.94
CA SER A 125 -3.05 -18.24 -4.10
C SER A 125 -1.86 -19.12 -3.69
N ASN A 126 -0.76 -18.53 -3.22
CA ASN A 126 0.47 -19.23 -2.93
C ASN A 126 0.77 -19.26 -1.42
N SER A 127 2.00 -18.93 -1.02
CA SER A 127 2.49 -18.98 0.35
C SER A 127 1.65 -18.16 1.34
N GLY A 128 1.12 -17.01 0.93
CA GLY A 128 0.24 -16.20 1.78
C GLY A 128 -1.05 -16.94 2.08
N TYR A 129 -1.70 -17.48 1.05
CA TYR A 129 -2.88 -18.33 1.22
C TYR A 129 -2.59 -19.56 2.09
N GLN A 130 -1.49 -20.27 1.84
CA GLN A 130 -1.12 -21.46 2.61
C GLN A 130 -0.93 -21.16 4.10
N PHE A 131 -0.37 -20.00 4.43
CA PHE A 131 -0.23 -19.55 5.81
C PHE A 131 -1.59 -19.24 6.44
N PHE A 132 -2.39 -18.37 5.81
CA PHE A 132 -3.67 -17.94 6.37
C PHE A 132 -4.70 -19.07 6.41
N ASP A 133 -4.72 -19.98 5.44
CA ASP A 133 -5.57 -21.18 5.44
C ASP A 133 -5.23 -22.10 6.62
N HIS A 134 -3.94 -22.30 6.91
CA HIS A 134 -3.52 -23.08 8.07
C HIS A 134 -3.97 -22.41 9.39
N VAL A 135 -3.71 -21.11 9.54
CA VAL A 135 -4.13 -20.34 10.73
C VAL A 135 -5.66 -20.40 10.90
N CYS A 136 -6.42 -20.25 9.82
CA CYS A 136 -7.88 -20.30 9.87
C CYS A 136 -8.39 -21.67 10.28
N ARG A 137 -7.85 -22.76 9.71
CA ARG A 137 -8.24 -24.13 10.08
C ARG A 137 -8.03 -24.44 11.56
N GLU A 138 -6.91 -24.00 12.13
CA GLU A 138 -6.64 -24.16 13.56
C GLU A 138 -7.63 -23.39 14.45
N ASN A 139 -8.19 -22.28 13.95
CA ASN A 139 -9.15 -21.44 14.66
C ASN A 139 -10.62 -21.72 14.24
N HIS A 140 -10.88 -22.83 13.55
CA HIS A 140 -12.20 -23.21 13.04
C HIS A 140 -12.85 -22.17 12.11
N LEU A 141 -12.03 -21.52 11.29
CA LEU A 141 -12.44 -20.59 10.25
C LEU A 141 -12.33 -21.17 8.86
N GLN A 142 -13.20 -20.66 7.99
CA GLN A 142 -13.09 -20.85 6.55
C GLN A 142 -12.11 -19.82 5.96
N CYS A 143 -11.25 -20.28 5.06
CA CYS A 143 -10.32 -19.44 4.31
C CYS A 143 -10.39 -19.75 2.81
N GLU A 144 -10.60 -18.75 1.98
CA GLU A 144 -10.72 -18.89 0.52
C GLU A 144 -9.74 -18.00 -0.24
N THR A 145 -9.20 -18.49 -1.35
CA THR A 145 -8.38 -17.70 -2.27
C THR A 145 -9.24 -17.12 -3.38
N MET A 146 -9.07 -15.82 -3.64
CA MET A 146 -9.72 -15.12 -4.74
C MET A 146 -8.96 -15.25 -6.06
N ASN A 147 -7.76 -15.86 -6.06
CA ASN A 147 -6.91 -16.01 -7.23
C ASN A 147 -6.70 -14.70 -8.00
N GLY A 148 -6.49 -13.61 -7.27
CA GLY A 148 -6.22 -12.28 -7.82
C GLY A 148 -7.18 -11.18 -7.37
N LYS A 149 -6.61 -9.97 -7.22
CA LYS A 149 -7.28 -8.78 -6.67
C LYS A 149 -8.62 -8.41 -7.27
N SER A 150 -8.82 -8.57 -8.58
CA SER A 150 -10.06 -8.13 -9.23
C SER A 150 -11.26 -9.01 -8.83
N ASN A 151 -11.04 -10.24 -8.37
CA ASN A 151 -12.11 -11.14 -7.92
C ASN A 151 -12.63 -10.80 -6.52
N VAL A 152 -11.83 -10.10 -5.70
CA VAL A 152 -12.23 -9.67 -4.35
C VAL A 152 -13.51 -8.83 -4.39
N PHE A 153 -13.58 -7.86 -5.30
CA PHE A 153 -14.76 -7.01 -5.46
C PHE A 153 -16.02 -7.82 -5.84
N HIS A 154 -15.87 -8.78 -6.76
CA HIS A 154 -16.97 -9.62 -7.20
C HIS A 154 -17.53 -10.48 -6.07
N TYR A 155 -16.63 -11.09 -5.29
CA TYR A 155 -17.00 -11.92 -4.14
C TYR A 155 -17.75 -11.11 -3.07
N LEU A 156 -17.19 -9.98 -2.63
CA LEU A 156 -17.83 -9.13 -1.61
C LEU A 156 -19.23 -8.64 -2.03
N ARG A 157 -19.45 -8.47 -3.34
CA ARG A 157 -20.75 -8.02 -3.86
C ARG A 157 -21.83 -9.10 -3.72
N GLU A 158 -21.45 -10.38 -3.80
CA GLU A 158 -22.35 -11.53 -3.69
C GLU A 158 -22.57 -11.94 -2.23
N HIS A 159 -21.58 -11.70 -1.36
CA HIS A 159 -21.57 -12.13 0.05
C HIS A 159 -21.77 -10.96 1.06
N LYS A 160 -22.72 -10.06 0.81
CA LYS A 160 -22.90 -8.82 1.61
C LYS A 160 -23.28 -9.01 3.09
N ASN A 161 -23.85 -10.16 3.43
CA ASN A 161 -24.37 -10.43 4.78
C ASN A 161 -23.34 -11.14 5.67
N GLU A 162 -22.24 -11.61 5.11
CA GLU A 162 -21.23 -12.39 5.83
C GLU A 162 -20.21 -11.47 6.50
N LYS A 163 -19.65 -11.94 7.62
CA LYS A 163 -18.53 -11.25 8.27
C LYS A 163 -17.22 -11.67 7.63
N ILE A 164 -16.71 -10.85 6.73
CA ILE A 164 -15.56 -11.20 5.89
C ILE A 164 -14.35 -10.37 6.30
N LEU A 165 -13.23 -11.05 6.52
CA LEU A 165 -11.92 -10.40 6.55
C LEU A 165 -11.22 -10.63 5.21
N VAL A 166 -10.89 -9.54 4.52
CA VAL A 166 -10.09 -9.57 3.30
C VAL A 166 -8.63 -9.35 3.64
N ILE A 167 -7.76 -10.24 3.17
CA ILE A 167 -6.30 -10.10 3.26
C ILE A 167 -5.74 -9.99 1.84
N ALA A 168 -5.06 -8.89 1.52
CA ALA A 168 -4.50 -8.69 0.18
C ALA A 168 -3.19 -7.91 0.21
N ASP A 169 -2.37 -8.04 -0.83
CA ASP A 169 -1.09 -7.35 -0.94
C ASP A 169 -1.32 -5.86 -1.21
N GLY A 170 -1.21 -5.05 -0.16
CA GLY A 170 -1.40 -3.61 -0.16
C GLY A 170 -0.49 -2.89 -1.16
N ALA A 171 0.69 -3.42 -1.45
CA ALA A 171 1.60 -2.88 -2.47
C ALA A 171 1.02 -2.90 -3.89
N ALA A 172 0.00 -3.72 -4.16
CA ALA A 172 -0.63 -3.90 -5.46
C ALA A 172 -2.15 -3.69 -5.48
N PHE A 173 -2.80 -3.65 -4.31
CA PHE A 173 -4.26 -3.56 -4.19
C PHE A 173 -4.85 -2.17 -4.47
N GLY A 174 -4.01 -1.14 -4.64
CA GLY A 174 -4.46 0.24 -4.85
C GLY A 174 -5.38 0.45 -6.05
N SER A 175 -5.29 -0.39 -7.09
CA SER A 175 -6.18 -0.31 -8.24
C SER A 175 -7.64 -0.67 -7.92
N GLU A 176 -7.88 -1.50 -6.90
CA GLU A 176 -9.20 -2.02 -6.52
C GLU A 176 -9.79 -1.31 -5.29
N ILE A 177 -8.94 -0.70 -4.46
CA ILE A 177 -9.32 -0.18 -3.13
C ILE A 177 -10.51 0.78 -3.16
N ASP A 178 -10.62 1.64 -4.18
CA ASP A 178 -11.73 2.59 -4.30
C ASP A 178 -13.09 1.89 -4.43
N ARG A 179 -13.14 0.87 -5.28
CA ARG A 179 -14.38 0.15 -5.60
C ARG A 179 -14.78 -0.70 -4.42
N VAL A 180 -13.81 -1.34 -3.77
CA VAL A 180 -14.01 -2.14 -2.57
C VAL A 180 -14.52 -1.26 -1.42
N LEU A 181 -13.89 -0.12 -1.15
CA LEU A 181 -14.31 0.76 -0.05
C LEU A 181 -15.71 1.34 -0.26
N ARG A 182 -16.06 1.76 -1.48
CA ARG A 182 -17.44 2.18 -1.80
C ARG A 182 -18.47 1.06 -1.62
N LEU A 183 -18.07 -0.19 -1.87
CA LEU A 183 -18.95 -1.34 -1.72
C LEU A 183 -19.23 -1.66 -0.24
N ILE A 184 -18.21 -1.51 0.61
CA ILE A 184 -18.31 -1.78 2.05
C ILE A 184 -18.65 -0.54 2.88
N GLU A 185 -18.87 0.61 2.23
CA GLU A 185 -19.26 1.85 2.89
C GLU A 185 -20.62 1.64 3.60
N GLY A 186 -20.63 1.80 4.93
CA GLY A 186 -21.80 1.49 5.76
C GLY A 186 -21.99 0.02 6.11
N CYS A 187 -21.14 -0.90 5.62
CA CYS A 187 -21.11 -2.29 6.03
C CYS A 187 -20.16 -2.48 7.21
N GLU A 188 -20.67 -2.93 8.35
CA GLU A 188 -19.81 -3.23 9.51
C GLU A 188 -19.23 -4.64 9.51
N ASN A 189 -19.69 -5.49 8.58
CA ASN A 189 -19.34 -6.90 8.54
C ASN A 189 -18.03 -7.18 7.78
N VAL A 190 -17.50 -6.23 7.01
CA VAL A 190 -16.30 -6.44 6.19
C VAL A 190 -15.12 -5.66 6.76
N ALA A 191 -13.99 -6.33 6.94
CA ALA A 191 -12.70 -5.73 7.31
C ALA A 191 -11.66 -5.96 6.21
N LEU A 192 -10.71 -5.03 6.07
CA LEU A 192 -9.62 -5.12 5.11
C LEU A 192 -8.27 -5.08 5.83
N TYR A 193 -7.46 -6.12 5.65
CA TYR A 193 -6.06 -6.16 6.03
C TYR A 193 -5.18 -6.07 4.80
N LEU A 194 -4.42 -4.98 4.68
CA LEU A 194 -3.64 -4.66 3.48
C LEU A 194 -2.17 -4.44 3.84
N PRO A 195 -1.44 -5.48 4.31
CA PRO A 195 0.00 -5.39 4.52
C PRO A 195 0.72 -5.13 3.19
N GLU A 196 1.96 -4.63 3.23
CA GLU A 196 2.73 -4.42 2.00
C GLU A 196 2.77 -5.66 1.11
N SER A 197 3.12 -6.80 1.70
CA SER A 197 2.88 -8.15 1.18
C SER A 197 3.01 -9.17 2.30
N PHE A 198 2.71 -10.44 2.00
CA PHE A 198 3.00 -11.53 2.92
C PHE A 198 4.50 -11.67 3.23
N GLU A 199 5.40 -11.49 2.25
CA GLU A 199 6.85 -11.55 2.48
C GLU A 199 7.36 -10.45 3.38
N TRP A 200 6.82 -9.23 3.21
CA TRP A 200 7.10 -8.14 4.14
C TRP A 200 6.64 -8.50 5.56
N LEU A 201 5.52 -9.20 5.71
CA LEU A 201 5.01 -9.63 7.01
C LEU A 201 5.97 -10.64 7.68
N ILE A 202 6.53 -11.58 6.92
CA ILE A 202 7.55 -12.52 7.40
C ILE A 202 8.82 -11.77 7.82
N LEU A 203 9.32 -10.84 7.00
CA LEU A 203 10.52 -10.07 7.31
C LEU A 203 10.31 -9.21 8.56
N SER A 204 9.15 -8.54 8.67
CA SER A 204 8.83 -7.64 9.79
C SER A 204 8.58 -8.36 11.11
N ALA A 205 8.28 -9.67 11.07
CA ALA A 205 8.19 -10.54 12.24
C ALA A 205 9.53 -10.68 12.98
N GLY A 206 10.65 -10.31 12.35
CA GLY A 206 11.98 -10.33 12.98
C GLY A 206 12.53 -11.74 13.23
N ILE A 207 11.93 -12.76 12.61
CA ILE A 207 12.30 -14.18 12.78
C ILE A 207 13.71 -14.50 12.26
N LEU A 208 14.22 -13.73 11.28
CA LEU A 208 15.57 -13.87 10.74
C LEU A 208 16.66 -13.32 11.67
N LYS A 209 16.30 -12.42 12.62
CA LYS A 209 17.24 -11.72 13.52
C LYS A 209 18.44 -11.08 12.79
N ASN A 210 18.20 -10.54 11.60
CA ASN A 210 19.21 -9.88 10.78
C ASN A 210 19.05 -8.35 10.85
N ASN A 211 20.09 -7.65 11.32
CA ASN A 211 20.11 -6.19 11.38
C ASN A 211 19.97 -5.52 10.00
N TYR A 212 20.54 -6.13 8.96
CA TYR A 212 20.42 -5.65 7.59
C TYR A 212 18.96 -5.65 7.10
N VAL A 213 18.19 -6.70 7.45
CA VAL A 213 16.75 -6.76 7.14
C VAL A 213 15.98 -5.68 7.91
N ALA A 214 16.34 -5.41 9.16
CA ALA A 214 15.72 -4.34 9.94
C ALA A 214 15.97 -2.96 9.31
N GLU A 215 17.19 -2.68 8.82
CA GLU A 215 17.51 -1.45 8.11
C GLU A 215 16.72 -1.31 6.79
N ILE A 216 16.55 -2.41 6.04
CA ILE A 216 15.72 -2.42 4.83
C ILE A 216 14.26 -2.08 5.16
N LEU A 217 13.72 -2.63 6.25
CA LEU A 217 12.32 -2.43 6.63
C LEU A 217 12.04 -1.01 7.14
N ASP A 218 13.02 -0.36 7.79
CA ASP A 218 12.90 1.03 8.27
C ASP A 218 12.86 2.04 7.11
N ALA A 219 13.71 1.84 6.11
CA ALA A 219 13.79 2.72 4.94
C ALA A 219 13.80 1.94 3.61
N PRO A 220 12.70 1.25 3.21
CA PRO A 220 12.71 0.40 2.02
C PRO A 220 12.99 1.17 0.73
N TYR A 221 12.58 2.44 0.68
CA TYR A 221 12.82 3.35 -0.44
C TYR A 221 14.32 3.55 -0.72
N ASP A 222 15.18 3.41 0.28
CA ASP A 222 16.63 3.50 0.11
C ASP A 222 17.25 2.23 -0.46
N TYR A 223 16.49 1.14 -0.63
CA TYR A 223 17.00 -0.13 -1.17
C TYR A 223 16.29 -0.56 -2.45
N VAL A 224 14.98 -0.26 -2.56
CA VAL A 224 14.18 -0.58 -3.74
C VAL A 224 14.62 0.27 -4.92
N ASP A 225 15.04 -0.38 -6.01
CA ASP A 225 15.24 0.28 -7.30
C ASP A 225 14.07 -0.03 -8.22
N SER A 226 13.27 0.99 -8.55
CA SER A 226 12.10 0.81 -9.44
C SER A 226 12.44 0.38 -10.87
N LYS A 227 13.72 0.44 -11.28
CA LYS A 227 14.16 -0.16 -12.55
C LYS A 227 14.26 -1.68 -12.48
N LYS A 228 14.53 -2.22 -11.29
CA LYS A 228 14.68 -3.66 -11.05
C LYS A 228 13.39 -4.30 -10.57
N PHE A 229 12.67 -3.60 -9.69
CA PHE A 229 11.46 -4.10 -9.04
C PHE A 229 10.26 -3.23 -9.38
N PHE A 230 9.25 -3.84 -9.98
CA PHE A 230 8.02 -3.14 -10.34
C PHE A 230 7.12 -2.84 -9.14
N SER A 231 7.14 -3.70 -8.12
CA SER A 231 6.42 -3.54 -6.85
C SER A 231 7.33 -3.84 -5.67
N TRP A 232 6.96 -3.34 -4.50
CA TRP A 232 7.67 -3.65 -3.25
C TRP A 232 7.50 -5.12 -2.85
N GLU A 233 6.36 -5.74 -3.16
CA GLU A 233 6.17 -7.20 -3.01
C GLU A 233 7.29 -8.00 -3.69
N ARG A 234 7.62 -7.68 -4.95
CA ARG A 234 8.71 -8.37 -5.68
C ARG A 234 10.07 -8.13 -5.01
N PHE A 235 10.30 -6.92 -4.51
CA PHE A 235 11.53 -6.61 -3.79
C PHE A 235 11.64 -7.42 -2.49
N PHE A 236 10.63 -7.40 -1.63
CA PHE A 236 10.62 -8.16 -0.38
C PHE A 236 10.66 -9.67 -0.61
N THR A 237 10.05 -10.16 -1.70
CA THR A 237 10.19 -11.57 -2.11
C THR A 237 11.64 -11.93 -2.40
N THR A 238 12.36 -11.09 -3.17
CA THR A 238 13.79 -11.32 -3.44
C THR A 238 14.62 -11.26 -2.16
N VAL A 239 14.42 -10.23 -1.32
CA VAL A 239 15.12 -10.12 -0.03
C VAL A 239 14.89 -11.35 0.84
N LEU A 240 13.63 -11.79 1.00
CA LEU A 240 13.32 -12.95 1.83
C LEU A 240 13.93 -14.24 1.29
N ILE A 241 13.90 -14.45 -0.03
CA ILE A 241 14.52 -15.64 -0.65
C ILE A 241 16.04 -15.62 -0.43
N ASP A 242 16.70 -14.49 -0.69
CA ASP A 242 18.15 -14.38 -0.59
C ASP A 242 18.64 -14.55 0.85
N GLU A 243 17.95 -13.91 1.81
CA GLU A 243 18.33 -13.95 3.23
C GLU A 243 18.01 -15.28 3.92
N THR A 244 17.08 -16.06 3.38
CA THR A 244 16.74 -17.40 3.91
C THR A 244 17.38 -18.54 3.13
N LYS A 245 18.08 -18.23 2.04
CA LYS A 245 18.72 -19.21 1.18
C LYS A 245 19.71 -20.06 1.99
N ASP A 246 19.70 -21.37 1.73
CA ASP A 246 20.60 -22.34 2.37
C ASP A 246 20.44 -22.42 3.91
N THR A 247 19.32 -21.93 4.45
CA THR A 247 18.95 -22.04 5.87
C THR A 247 17.72 -22.94 6.05
N TYR A 248 17.44 -23.34 7.29
CA TYR A 248 16.20 -24.06 7.61
C TYR A 248 14.93 -23.22 7.39
N LEU A 249 15.07 -21.90 7.29
CA LEU A 249 14.00 -20.94 7.00
C LEU A 249 13.80 -20.71 5.50
N ALA A 250 14.45 -21.47 4.60
CA ALA A 250 14.38 -21.24 3.17
C ALA A 250 12.94 -21.00 2.67
N TYR A 251 12.71 -19.82 2.09
CA TYR A 251 11.40 -19.39 1.60
C TYR A 251 11.18 -19.77 0.14
N MET A 252 9.97 -20.21 -0.20
CA MET A 252 9.54 -20.43 -1.57
C MET A 252 8.13 -19.86 -1.77
N LYS A 253 7.99 -18.86 -2.65
CA LYS A 253 6.70 -18.19 -2.91
C LYS A 253 5.57 -19.17 -3.24
N LYS A 254 5.85 -20.20 -4.07
CA LYS A 254 4.82 -21.17 -4.49
C LYS A 254 4.42 -22.19 -3.42
N LYS A 255 5.33 -22.52 -2.51
CA LYS A 255 5.14 -23.57 -1.50
C LYS A 255 5.83 -23.17 -0.22
N LEU A 256 5.06 -22.67 0.73
CA LEU A 256 5.52 -22.25 2.03
C LEU A 256 6.25 -23.40 2.73
N ASN A 257 7.42 -23.08 3.28
CA ASN A 257 8.16 -24.01 4.12
C ASN A 257 7.36 -24.26 5.42
N PRO A 258 7.07 -25.53 5.79
CA PRO A 258 6.27 -25.85 6.97
C PRO A 258 6.79 -25.25 8.28
N ILE A 259 8.08 -24.87 8.35
CA ILE A 259 8.65 -24.17 9.51
C ILE A 259 7.89 -22.88 9.86
N TYR A 260 7.34 -22.18 8.85
CA TYR A 260 6.57 -20.96 9.04
C TYR A 260 5.21 -21.20 9.71
N LEU A 261 4.75 -22.46 9.76
CA LEU A 261 3.50 -22.86 10.40
C LEU A 261 3.69 -23.28 11.87
N GLN A 262 4.95 -23.42 12.33
CA GLN A 262 5.24 -23.74 13.73
C GLN A 262 4.89 -22.58 14.65
N ASP A 263 4.37 -22.88 15.84
CA ASP A 263 3.78 -21.91 16.76
C ASP A 263 4.67 -20.67 17.01
N VAL A 264 5.96 -20.86 17.27
CA VAL A 264 6.87 -19.72 17.57
C VAL A 264 6.98 -18.74 16.40
N ILE A 265 7.12 -19.24 15.16
CA ILE A 265 7.26 -18.40 13.97
C ILE A 265 5.91 -17.84 13.53
N LYS A 266 4.88 -18.69 13.54
CA LYS A 266 3.49 -18.33 13.24
C LYS A 266 3.00 -17.21 14.15
N GLU A 267 3.18 -17.34 15.47
CA GLU A 267 2.79 -16.31 16.43
C GLU A 267 3.58 -15.01 16.22
N ALA A 268 4.88 -15.07 15.90
CA ALA A 268 5.68 -13.88 15.59
C ALA A 268 5.16 -13.13 14.34
N ILE A 269 4.72 -13.85 13.31
CA ILE A 269 4.11 -13.26 12.10
C ILE A 269 2.73 -12.66 12.45
N LEU A 270 1.89 -13.39 13.18
CA LEU A 270 0.56 -12.93 13.57
C LEU A 270 0.61 -11.68 14.48
N GLN A 271 1.64 -11.54 15.31
CA GLN A 271 1.86 -10.33 16.13
C GLN A 271 2.06 -9.05 15.30
N LYS A 272 2.44 -9.16 14.02
CA LYS A 272 2.56 -8.03 13.09
C LYS A 272 1.24 -7.63 12.45
N ILE A 273 0.22 -8.47 12.58
CA ILE A 273 -1.14 -8.17 12.16
C ILE A 273 -1.81 -7.38 13.29
N GLU A 274 -1.54 -6.08 13.33
CA GLU A 274 -2.14 -5.19 14.31
C GLU A 274 -3.65 -5.07 14.06
N LYS A 275 -4.44 -4.99 15.15
CA LYS A 275 -5.89 -4.67 15.16
C LYS A 275 -6.80 -5.73 14.50
N ILE A 276 -6.27 -6.92 14.20
CA ILE A 276 -7.07 -8.07 13.78
C ILE A 276 -6.70 -9.26 14.66
N SER A 277 -7.63 -9.70 15.49
CA SER A 277 -7.44 -10.91 16.29
C SER A 277 -7.80 -12.12 15.44
N LEU A 278 -6.80 -12.81 14.89
CA LEU A 278 -6.97 -14.13 14.24
C LEU A 278 -6.80 -15.30 15.21
N THR A 279 -6.22 -15.05 16.39
CA THR A 279 -6.03 -16.04 17.44
C THR A 279 -7.24 -16.06 18.35
N TRP A 280 -8.19 -16.96 18.08
CA TRP A 280 -9.31 -17.23 18.97
C TRP A 280 -8.99 -18.44 19.83
N LYS A 281 -7.87 -18.34 20.56
CA LYS A 281 -7.68 -19.20 21.72
C LYS A 281 -8.78 -18.83 22.71
N LYS A 282 -9.70 -19.77 22.94
CA LYS A 282 -10.66 -19.74 24.05
C LYS A 282 -9.95 -19.53 25.38
#